data_AF-A0A2A2GYA5-F1
#
_entry.id   AF-A0A2A2GYA5-F1
#
_cell.length_a   1.000
_cell.length_b   1.000
_cell.length_c   1.000
_cell.angle_alpha   90.00
_cell.angle_beta   90.00
_cell.angle_gamma   90.00
#
_symmetry.space_group_name_H-M   'P 1'
#
loop_
_entity.id
_entity.type
_entity.pdbx_description
1 polymer ?
#
loop_
_entity_poly.entity_id
_entity_poly.type
_entity_poly.pdbx_seq_one_letter_code
_entity_poly.pdbx_strand_id
1 'polypeptide(L)'
;MIVTLRPYQQEAVNAAINYFRRHKQPAVIVLPTGAGKSLVIAELARLARGRVLVLAHVKELVEQNHNKYQAYGLTADIYAAGLNKKQNENKVIFASVQSVAKNLADFNTSFSLLIIDECHRISLNNDGQYQQIIQKLQHNNPNLSRVSHKTNLGTLIKHGCAQQ
;
A
#
# COMPACT_ATOMS: atom_id res chain seq x y z
N MET A 1 -17.04 -12.34 -8.45
CA MET A 1 -16.29 -13.11 -9.49
C MET A 1 -14.90 -13.41 -8.95
N ILE A 2 -14.26 -14.50 -9.39
CA ILE A 2 -12.84 -14.72 -9.09
C ILE A 2 -12.03 -13.86 -10.08
N VAL A 3 -11.26 -12.90 -9.58
CA VAL A 3 -10.42 -12.02 -10.42
C VAL A 3 -9.08 -12.70 -10.65
N THR A 4 -8.90 -13.28 -11.84
CA THR A 4 -7.65 -13.94 -12.25
C THR A 4 -6.58 -12.91 -12.63
N LEU A 5 -5.41 -13.01 -12.01
CA LEU A 5 -4.24 -12.19 -12.37
C LEU A 5 -3.62 -12.63 -13.71
N ARG A 6 -3.09 -11.68 -14.47
CA ARG A 6 -2.21 -11.97 -15.63
C ARG A 6 -0.86 -12.52 -15.14
N PRO A 7 -0.10 -13.31 -15.94
CA PRO A 7 1.16 -13.91 -15.51
C PRO A 7 2.13 -12.93 -14.82
N TYR A 8 2.45 -11.80 -15.47
CA TYR A 8 3.33 -10.76 -14.90
C TYR A 8 2.81 -10.14 -13.58
N GLN A 9 1.49 -10.15 -13.34
CA GLN A 9 0.89 -9.67 -12.09
C GLN A 9 1.08 -10.71 -10.98
N GLN A 10 0.87 -11.99 -11.31
CA GLN A 10 1.12 -13.09 -10.38
C GLN A 10 2.62 -13.24 -10.06
N GLU A 11 3.50 -13.04 -11.04
CA GLU A 11 4.96 -12.99 -10.86
C GLU A 11 5.36 -11.87 -9.89
N ALA A 12 4.81 -10.65 -10.05
CA ALA A 12 5.07 -9.54 -9.12
C ALA A 12 4.60 -9.83 -7.68
N VAL A 13 3.42 -10.45 -7.52
CA VAL A 13 2.91 -10.92 -6.22
C VAL A 13 3.84 -11.99 -5.62
N ASN A 14 4.22 -13.00 -6.42
CA ASN A 14 5.08 -14.09 -5.99
C ASN A 14 6.48 -13.60 -5.59
N ALA A 15 7.06 -12.66 -6.34
CA ALA A 15 8.34 -12.04 -6.05
C ALA A 15 8.31 -11.29 -4.71
N ALA A 16 7.29 -10.45 -4.48
CA ALA A 16 7.11 -9.73 -3.22
C ALA A 16 6.96 -10.69 -2.03
N ILE A 17 6.13 -11.73 -2.14
CA ILE A 17 5.94 -12.74 -1.08
C ILE A 17 7.24 -13.49 -0.78
N ASN A 18 7.98 -13.91 -1.82
CA ASN A 18 9.24 -14.62 -1.64
C ASN A 18 10.35 -13.71 -1.09
N TYR A 19 10.29 -12.40 -1.35
CA TYR A 19 11.17 -11.42 -0.74
C TYR A 19 10.87 -11.25 0.76
N PHE A 20 9.63 -10.95 1.14
CA PHE A 20 9.24 -10.73 2.55
C PHE A 20 9.26 -12.00 3.43
N ARG A 21 9.32 -13.19 2.82
CA ARG A 21 9.62 -14.45 3.53
C ARG A 21 11.08 -14.55 4.01
N ARG A 22 12.00 -13.76 3.45
CA ARG A 22 13.46 -13.82 3.70
C ARG A 22 14.03 -12.51 4.27
N HIS A 23 13.36 -11.39 4.01
CA HIS A 23 13.82 -10.04 4.33
C HIS A 23 12.74 -9.26 5.09
N LYS A 24 13.14 -8.41 6.04
CA LYS A 24 12.26 -7.44 6.73
C LYS A 24 12.34 -6.03 6.12
N GLN A 25 13.28 -5.82 5.21
CA GLN A 25 13.61 -4.56 4.56
C GLN A 25 12.51 -4.11 3.58
N PRO A 26 12.36 -2.80 3.32
CA PRO A 26 11.58 -2.28 2.19
C PRO A 26 12.32 -2.40 0.84
N ALA A 27 11.63 -2.13 -0.28
CA ALA A 27 12.00 -2.68 -1.59
C ALA A 27 11.41 -1.83 -2.78
N VAL A 28 11.96 -1.83 -4.03
CA VAL A 28 11.42 -1.25 -5.32
C VAL A 28 11.39 -2.16 -6.61
N ILE A 29 10.21 -2.59 -7.13
CA ILE A 29 10.01 -3.13 -8.52
C ILE A 29 8.77 -2.54 -9.19
N VAL A 30 8.86 -2.39 -10.50
CA VAL A 30 8.08 -1.44 -11.29
C VAL A 30 6.99 -2.15 -12.10
N LEU A 31 5.81 -1.53 -12.23
CA LEU A 31 4.77 -1.93 -13.18
C LEU A 31 4.38 -0.71 -14.02
N PRO A 32 4.28 -0.80 -15.35
CA PRO A 32 3.91 0.35 -16.19
C PRO A 32 2.48 0.83 -15.91
N THR A 33 2.13 1.98 -16.49
CA THR A 33 0.73 2.44 -16.56
C THR A 33 -0.14 1.42 -17.29
N GLY A 34 -1.43 1.35 -16.95
CA GLY A 34 -2.36 0.36 -17.52
C GLY A 34 -2.16 -1.10 -17.06
N ALA A 35 -1.02 -1.45 -16.43
CA ALA A 35 -0.66 -2.82 -16.02
C ALA A 35 -1.52 -3.43 -14.87
N GLY A 36 -2.64 -2.80 -14.51
CA GLY A 36 -3.54 -3.29 -13.45
C GLY A 36 -2.92 -3.26 -12.05
N LYS A 37 -2.10 -2.24 -11.74
CA LYS A 37 -1.42 -2.04 -10.43
C LYS A 37 -2.29 -2.39 -9.22
N SER A 38 -3.54 -1.90 -9.20
CA SER A 38 -4.54 -2.13 -8.16
C SER A 38 -4.85 -3.61 -7.89
N LEU A 39 -4.72 -4.49 -8.88
CA LEU A 39 -4.95 -5.93 -8.73
C LEU A 39 -3.81 -6.61 -7.96
N VAL A 40 -2.56 -6.17 -8.20
CA VAL A 40 -1.38 -6.63 -7.45
C VAL A 40 -1.44 -6.11 -6.01
N ILE A 41 -1.87 -4.85 -5.80
CA ILE A 41 -2.13 -4.28 -4.48
C ILE A 41 -3.22 -5.08 -3.74
N ALA A 42 -4.33 -5.38 -4.42
CA ALA A 42 -5.45 -6.12 -3.85
C ALA A 42 -5.04 -7.54 -3.44
N GLU A 43 -4.30 -8.26 -4.30
CA GLU A 43 -3.85 -9.62 -4.01
C GLU A 43 -2.83 -9.66 -2.87
N LEU A 44 -1.89 -8.71 -2.80
CA LEU A 44 -0.97 -8.60 -1.66
C LEU A 44 -1.70 -8.30 -0.34
N ALA A 45 -2.73 -7.44 -0.36
CA ALA A 45 -3.55 -7.16 0.81
C ALA A 45 -4.41 -8.36 1.24
N ARG A 46 -4.90 -9.15 0.27
CA ARG A 46 -5.62 -10.41 0.50
C ARG A 46 -4.72 -11.45 1.17
N LEU A 47 -3.52 -11.66 0.63
CA LEU A 47 -2.57 -12.70 1.07
C LEU A 47 -1.78 -12.35 2.35
N ALA A 48 -1.70 -11.08 2.74
CA ALA A 48 -1.12 -10.67 4.03
C ALA A 48 -1.85 -11.34 5.22
N ARG A 49 -1.11 -11.70 6.28
CA ARG A 49 -1.68 -12.41 7.44
C ARG A 49 -2.37 -11.51 8.46
N GLY A 50 -1.80 -10.34 8.76
CA GLY A 50 -2.35 -9.38 9.72
C GLY A 50 -3.08 -8.22 9.04
N ARG A 51 -3.20 -7.09 9.75
CA ARG A 51 -3.76 -5.85 9.18
C ARG A 51 -2.86 -5.28 8.08
N VAL A 52 -3.48 -4.61 7.11
CA VAL A 52 -2.82 -3.96 5.96
C VAL A 52 -3.32 -2.53 5.81
N LEU A 53 -2.39 -1.58 5.68
CA LEU A 53 -2.70 -0.21 5.30
C LEU A 53 -2.23 0.03 3.86
N VAL A 54 -3.13 0.50 3.00
CA VAL A 54 -2.84 0.89 1.63
C VAL A 54 -2.98 2.41 1.52
N LEU A 55 -1.85 3.11 1.44
CA LEU A 55 -1.81 4.55 1.27
C LEU A 55 -1.85 4.92 -0.23
N ALA A 56 -2.71 5.86 -0.60
CA ALA A 56 -2.65 6.56 -1.89
C ALA A 56 -2.70 8.09 -1.69
N HIS A 57 -2.20 8.85 -2.66
CA HIS A 57 -2.04 10.30 -2.48
C HIS A 57 -3.34 11.09 -2.65
N VAL A 58 -4.21 10.70 -3.60
CA VAL A 58 -5.48 11.37 -3.93
C VAL A 58 -6.67 10.44 -3.67
N LYS A 59 -7.85 11.01 -3.41
CA LYS A 59 -9.03 10.26 -2.95
C LYS A 59 -9.57 9.30 -4.02
N GLU A 60 -9.41 9.66 -5.29
CA GLU A 60 -9.85 8.89 -6.45
C GLU A 60 -9.09 7.57 -6.55
N LEU A 61 -7.79 7.56 -6.23
CA LEU A 61 -6.98 6.34 -6.17
C LEU A 61 -7.32 5.48 -4.94
N VAL A 62 -7.70 6.09 -3.81
CA VAL A 62 -8.18 5.35 -2.64
C VAL A 62 -9.45 4.58 -2.99
N GLU A 63 -10.43 5.25 -3.60
CA GLU A 63 -11.70 4.66 -4.02
C GLU A 63 -11.52 3.62 -5.13
N GLN A 64 -10.68 3.88 -6.14
CA GLN A 64 -10.38 2.91 -7.20
C GLN A 64 -9.71 1.65 -6.64
N ASN A 65 -8.70 1.78 -5.77
CA ASN A 65 -8.03 0.63 -5.18
C ASN A 65 -8.96 -0.17 -4.23
N HIS A 66 -9.80 0.52 -3.45
CA HIS A 66 -10.83 -0.10 -2.61
C HIS A 66 -11.86 -0.88 -3.44
N ASN A 67 -12.45 -0.25 -4.47
CA ASN A 67 -13.40 -0.90 -5.38
C ASN A 67 -12.79 -2.11 -6.10
N LYS A 68 -11.50 -2.03 -6.50
CA LYS A 68 -10.79 -3.17 -7.10
C LYS A 68 -10.55 -4.32 -6.11
N TYR A 69 -10.39 -4.05 -4.82
CA TYR A 69 -10.32 -5.08 -3.79
C TYR A 69 -11.70 -5.69 -3.48
N GLN A 70 -12.76 -4.87 -3.38
CA GLN A 70 -14.12 -5.38 -3.16
C GLN A 70 -14.62 -6.29 -4.30
N ALA A 71 -14.16 -6.08 -5.54
CA ALA A 71 -14.48 -6.94 -6.68
C ALA A 71 -14.08 -8.42 -6.52
N TYR A 72 -13.14 -8.73 -5.60
CA TYR A 72 -12.76 -10.10 -5.23
C TYR A 72 -13.74 -10.75 -4.23
N GLY A 73 -14.78 -10.04 -3.78
CA GLY A 73 -15.69 -10.48 -2.71
C GLY A 73 -15.12 -10.25 -1.30
N LEU A 74 -14.30 -9.21 -1.11
CA LEU A 74 -13.55 -8.96 0.12
C LEU A 74 -13.93 -7.62 0.77
N THR A 75 -14.07 -7.60 2.10
CA THR A 75 -14.35 -6.37 2.86
C THR A 75 -13.07 -5.60 3.17
N ALA A 76 -13.10 -4.29 2.93
CA ALA A 76 -12.06 -3.34 3.32
C ALA A 76 -12.70 -1.99 3.67
N ASP A 77 -11.97 -1.19 4.45
CA ASP A 77 -12.37 0.14 4.89
C ASP A 77 -11.79 1.25 4.01
N ILE A 78 -12.42 2.44 4.08
CA ILE A 78 -11.88 3.68 3.54
C ILE A 78 -11.58 4.67 4.68
N TYR A 79 -10.34 5.16 4.72
CA TYR A 79 -9.94 6.28 5.57
C TYR A 79 -9.48 7.47 4.70
N ALA A 80 -10.44 8.25 4.21
CA ALA A 80 -10.20 9.41 3.37
C ALA A 80 -11.25 10.50 3.63
N ALA A 81 -10.82 11.64 4.20
CA ALA A 81 -11.69 12.78 4.47
C ALA A 81 -12.36 13.31 3.19
N GLY A 82 -11.66 13.29 2.04
CA GLY A 82 -12.22 13.68 0.75
C GLY A 82 -13.31 12.77 0.18
N LEU A 83 -13.56 11.60 0.81
CA LEU A 83 -14.68 10.68 0.53
C LEU A 83 -15.70 10.64 1.68
N ASN A 84 -15.57 11.53 2.69
CA ASN A 84 -16.36 11.55 3.91
C ASN A 84 -16.36 10.22 4.69
N LYS A 85 -15.28 9.42 4.58
CA LYS A 85 -15.14 8.12 5.25
C LYS A 85 -13.91 8.09 6.17
N LYS A 86 -14.11 7.68 7.41
CA LYS A 86 -13.08 7.45 8.45
C LYS A 86 -13.29 6.05 9.06
N GLN A 87 -13.01 5.01 8.29
CA GLN A 87 -13.17 3.62 8.72
C GLN A 87 -11.79 2.98 8.93
N ASN A 88 -11.59 2.29 10.06
CA ASN A 88 -10.29 1.77 10.48
C ASN A 88 -10.37 0.47 11.31
N GLU A 89 -11.40 -0.37 11.10
CA GLU A 89 -11.70 -1.59 11.87
C GLU A 89 -11.39 -2.88 11.08
N ASN A 90 -11.60 -2.89 9.76
CA ASN A 90 -11.38 -4.08 8.93
C ASN A 90 -9.90 -4.43 8.75
N LYS A 91 -9.62 -5.68 8.34
CA LYS A 91 -8.26 -6.19 8.06
C LYS A 91 -7.47 -5.28 7.12
N VAL A 92 -8.12 -4.79 6.06
CA VAL A 92 -7.51 -3.95 5.03
C VAL A 92 -8.17 -2.57 5.04
N ILE A 93 -7.35 -1.52 5.09
CA ILE A 93 -7.79 -0.12 5.03
C ILE A 93 -7.13 0.53 3.82
N PHE A 94 -7.92 1.14 2.94
CA PHE A 94 -7.46 2.03 1.89
C PHE A 94 -7.58 3.47 2.37
N ALA A 95 -6.49 4.23 2.37
CA ALA A 95 -6.44 5.52 3.03
C ALA A 95 -5.70 6.60 2.23
N SER A 96 -6.13 7.86 2.35
CA SER A 96 -5.37 8.97 1.78
C SER A 96 -4.31 9.47 2.75
N VAL A 97 -3.08 9.67 2.26
CA VAL A 97 -1.90 10.06 3.07
C VAL A 97 -2.18 11.26 3.96
N GLN A 98 -2.82 12.30 3.41
CA GLN A 98 -3.19 13.51 4.15
C GLN A 98 -4.20 13.25 5.28
N SER A 99 -5.08 12.26 5.13
CA SER A 99 -6.06 11.91 6.17
C SER A 99 -5.38 11.17 7.32
N VAL A 100 -4.52 10.19 7.02
CA VAL A 100 -3.78 9.43 8.05
C VAL A 100 -2.81 10.35 8.81
N ALA A 101 -2.03 11.18 8.11
CA ALA A 101 -1.08 12.10 8.73
C ALA A 101 -1.73 13.14 9.66
N LYS A 102 -2.96 13.58 9.36
CA LYS A 102 -3.73 14.50 10.23
C LYS A 102 -4.42 13.81 11.41
N ASN A 103 -4.51 12.48 11.43
CA ASN A 103 -5.29 11.72 12.41
C ASN A 103 -4.49 10.48 12.90
N LEU A 104 -3.21 10.65 13.19
CA LEU A 104 -2.29 9.56 13.57
C LEU A 104 -2.70 8.83 14.86
N ALA A 105 -3.56 9.42 15.69
CA ALA A 105 -4.15 8.79 16.88
C ALA A 105 -5.11 7.64 16.52
N ASP A 106 -5.86 7.76 15.41
CA ASP A 106 -6.80 6.74 14.91
C ASP A 106 -6.06 5.45 14.47
N PHE A 107 -4.74 5.52 14.30
CA PHE A 107 -3.87 4.45 13.83
C PHE A 107 -2.97 3.91 14.96
N ASN A 108 -3.56 3.62 16.12
CA ASN A 108 -2.88 2.99 17.27
C ASN A 108 -2.70 1.46 17.13
N THR A 109 -3.45 0.78 16.25
CA THR A 109 -3.34 -0.68 16.08
C THR A 109 -2.11 -1.08 15.26
N SER A 110 -1.60 -2.30 15.49
CA SER A 110 -0.43 -2.84 14.79
C SER A 110 -0.77 -3.31 13.37
N PHE A 111 0.01 -2.87 12.38
CA PHE A 111 -0.10 -3.31 10.99
C PHE A 111 1.01 -4.29 10.64
N SER A 112 0.71 -5.26 9.78
CA SER A 112 1.67 -6.27 9.30
C SER A 112 2.33 -5.89 7.98
N LEU A 113 1.64 -5.09 7.16
CA LEU A 113 2.09 -4.62 5.86
C LEU A 113 1.62 -3.20 5.62
N LEU A 114 2.53 -2.34 5.15
CA LEU A 114 2.22 -1.00 4.64
C LEU A 114 2.49 -0.98 3.14
N ILE A 115 1.45 -0.80 2.32
CA ILE A 115 1.56 -0.60 0.87
C ILE A 115 1.43 0.91 0.60
N ILE A 116 2.28 1.45 -0.28
CA ILE A 116 2.20 2.86 -0.72
C ILE A 116 2.08 2.90 -2.23
N ASP A 117 0.92 3.36 -2.71
CA ASP A 117 0.65 3.64 -4.12
C ASP A 117 1.16 5.04 -4.50
N GLU A 118 1.68 5.17 -5.72
CA GLU A 118 2.47 6.32 -6.19
C GLU A 118 3.54 6.83 -5.21
N CYS A 119 4.17 5.86 -4.54
CA CYS A 119 5.35 5.96 -3.69
C CYS A 119 6.57 6.67 -4.29
N HIS A 120 6.57 6.98 -5.59
CA HIS A 120 7.53 7.90 -6.22
C HIS A 120 7.38 9.35 -5.72
N ARG A 121 6.24 9.70 -5.10
CA ARG A 121 5.94 11.00 -4.49
C ARG A 121 6.42 11.13 -3.03
N ILE A 122 7.18 10.15 -2.52
CA ILE A 122 7.75 10.22 -1.17
C ILE A 122 8.95 11.17 -1.19
N SER A 123 8.79 12.36 -0.64
CA SER A 123 9.90 13.31 -0.45
C SER A 123 11.01 12.71 0.41
N LEU A 124 12.25 13.14 0.17
CA LEU A 124 13.44 12.77 0.92
C LEU A 124 13.56 13.53 2.26
N ASN A 125 12.74 14.55 2.47
CA ASN A 125 12.78 15.38 3.67
C ASN A 125 12.18 14.63 4.86
N ASN A 126 12.84 14.70 6.02
CA ASN A 126 12.50 13.90 7.21
C ASN A 126 11.11 14.21 7.78
N ASP A 127 10.61 15.43 7.58
CA ASP A 127 9.32 15.92 8.11
C ASP A 127 8.11 15.59 7.20
N GLY A 128 8.32 14.83 6.13
CA GLY A 128 7.25 14.44 5.20
C GLY A 128 6.15 13.61 5.87
N GLN A 129 4.89 13.83 5.47
CA GLN A 129 3.71 13.09 5.99
C GLN A 129 3.89 11.56 6.00
N TYR A 130 4.57 11.01 5.00
CA TYR A 130 4.91 9.58 4.95
C TYR A 130 5.82 9.13 6.10
N GLN A 131 6.83 9.93 6.50
CA GLN A 131 7.72 9.60 7.61
C GLN A 131 6.96 9.61 8.93
N GLN A 132 6.09 10.60 9.17
CA GLN A 132 5.25 10.68 10.36
C GLN A 132 4.35 9.43 10.50
N ILE A 133 3.70 9.00 9.40
CA ILE A 133 2.91 7.77 9.38
C ILE A 133 3.79 6.53 9.63
N ILE A 134 4.93 6.42 8.94
CA ILE A 134 5.84 5.28 9.08
C ILE A 134 6.39 5.17 10.50
N GLN A 135 6.81 6.27 11.12
CA GLN A 135 7.29 6.33 12.50
C GLN A 135 6.19 5.89 13.48
N LYS A 136 4.97 6.41 13.34
CA LYS A 136 3.82 6.02 14.18
C LYS A 136 3.52 4.51 14.07
N LEU A 137 3.53 3.97 12.85
CA LEU A 137 3.28 2.54 12.63
C LEU A 137 4.44 1.65 13.13
N GLN A 138 5.70 2.11 13.05
CA GLN A 138 6.85 1.40 13.60
C GLN A 138 6.87 1.42 15.14
N HIS A 139 6.43 2.50 15.78
CA HIS A 139 6.27 2.57 17.23
C HIS A 139 5.24 1.54 17.73
N ASN A 140 4.12 1.38 17.01
CA ASN A 140 3.10 0.38 17.33
C ASN A 140 3.45 -1.05 16.86
N ASN A 141 4.47 -1.24 16.02
CA ASN A 141 4.99 -2.54 15.58
C ASN A 141 6.44 -2.43 15.03
N PRO A 142 7.47 -2.77 15.85
CA PRO A 142 8.86 -2.80 15.39
C PRO A 142 9.14 -3.82 14.26
N ASN A 143 8.27 -4.83 14.08
CA ASN A 143 8.37 -5.84 13.01
C ASN A 143 7.52 -5.50 11.77
N LEU A 144 7.12 -4.24 11.58
CA LEU A 144 6.38 -3.80 10.39
C LEU A 144 7.19 -4.02 9.10
N SER A 145 6.72 -4.94 8.23
CA SER A 145 7.24 -5.07 6.87
C SER A 145 6.86 -3.83 6.05
N ARG A 146 7.85 -2.95 5.84
CA ARG A 146 7.70 -1.67 5.13
C ARG A 146 7.76 -1.83 3.61
N VAL A 147 7.14 -0.91 2.88
CA VAL A 147 7.33 -0.71 1.43
C VAL A 147 7.60 0.79 1.18
N SER A 148 8.83 1.26 1.42
CA SER A 148 9.27 2.66 1.20
C SER A 148 10.80 2.80 1.06
N HIS A 149 11.25 3.38 -0.08
CA HIS A 149 12.56 3.95 -0.52
C HIS A 149 13.91 3.61 0.20
N LYS A 150 15.09 3.69 -0.45
CA LYS A 150 15.54 4.47 -1.62
C LYS A 150 16.63 3.72 -2.42
N THR A 151 16.76 4.03 -3.72
CA THR A 151 17.85 3.58 -4.67
C THR A 151 17.97 2.07 -4.94
N ASN A 152 17.72 1.66 -6.19
CA ASN A 152 17.93 0.33 -6.80
C ASN A 152 17.32 -0.93 -6.10
N LEU A 153 16.21 -1.46 -6.65
CA LEU A 153 15.62 -2.84 -6.55
C LEU A 153 14.68 -3.23 -5.36
N GLY A 154 13.74 -4.20 -5.57
CA GLY A 154 12.70 -4.71 -4.61
C GLY A 154 11.33 -5.23 -5.17
N THR A 155 10.05 -4.74 -5.05
CA THR A 155 9.23 -3.86 -4.14
C THR A 155 8.31 -2.76 -4.79
N LEU A 156 8.24 -1.50 -4.30
CA LEU A 156 7.47 -0.29 -4.75
C LEU A 156 6.98 -0.21 -6.23
N ILE A 157 5.66 -0.15 -6.44
CA ILE A 157 4.95 -0.13 -7.75
C ILE A 157 5.03 1.25 -8.49
N LYS A 158 6.24 1.67 -8.87
CA LYS A 158 6.50 2.94 -9.61
C LYS A 158 5.71 3.04 -10.93
N HIS A 159 5.23 4.24 -11.31
CA HIS A 159 4.80 4.57 -12.68
C HIS A 159 5.94 4.41 -13.70
N GLY A 160 5.66 3.75 -14.82
CA GLY A 160 6.52 3.78 -16.00
C GLY A 160 5.99 4.78 -17.02
N CYS A 161 6.57 5.97 -17.09
CA CYS A 161 6.64 6.68 -18.37
C CYS A 161 7.71 6.00 -19.23
N ALA A 162 7.53 5.96 -20.55
CA ALA A 162 8.58 5.50 -21.46
C ALA A 162 9.77 6.47 -21.43
N GLN A 163 10.94 6.02 -21.89
CA GLN A 163 12.11 6.89 -22.01
C GLN A 163 11.93 7.89 -23.15
N GLN A 164 11.98 9.17 -22.81
CA GLN A 164 12.70 10.24 -23.50
C GLN A 164 13.02 11.32 -22.46
#